data_AF-L2GM06-F1
#
_entry.id   AF-L2GM06-F1
#
_cell.length_a   1.000
_cell.length_b   1.000
_cell.length_c   1.000
_cell.angle_alpha   90.00
_cell.angle_beta   90.00
_cell.angle_gamma   90.00
#
_symmetry.space_group_name_H-M   'P 1'
#
loop_
_entity.id
_entity.type
_entity.pdbx_description
1 polymer ?
#
loop_
_entity_poly.entity_id
_entity_poly.type
_entity_poly.pdbx_seq_one_letter_code
_entity_poly.pdbx_strand_id
1 'polypeptide(L)'
;MTRGVGLGPDQGSESFSLYIKLDYPVSLLIEEEFVIKLVYIFKFLWKLKKIEHLAGRLRELKYFNFIQKLQFYVFNEVIGNFSIEFPDFESFCFDVFKKNINKRLDSIMKGLFINTRAKKTEMMLFSLERYLVDKGTSNRNVNEDEVVRALNDFCEYSKGELVGTYLFNLQECLQ
;
A
#
# COMPACT_ATOMS: atom_id res chain seq x y z
N MET A 1 0.63 -7.14 -31.83
CA MET A 1 1.94 -6.78 -31.25
C MET A 1 1.79 -6.70 -29.75
N THR A 2 2.37 -7.65 -29.03
CA THR A 2 2.29 -7.80 -27.58
C THR A 2 3.39 -6.98 -26.93
N ARG A 3 3.03 -5.99 -26.11
CA ARG A 3 3.96 -5.33 -25.18
C ARG A 3 3.62 -5.80 -23.78
N GLY A 4 4.40 -6.77 -23.28
CA GLY A 4 4.48 -7.06 -21.86
C GLY A 4 5.50 -6.12 -21.24
N VAL A 5 5.11 -5.36 -20.24
CA VAL A 5 6.00 -4.48 -19.48
C VAL A 5 6.39 -5.22 -18.22
N GLY A 6 7.64 -5.68 -18.17
CA GLY A 6 8.25 -6.29 -17.00
C GLY A 6 9.28 -5.35 -16.40
N LEU A 7 9.11 -4.98 -15.13
CA LEU A 7 10.20 -4.41 -14.34
C LEU A 7 11.12 -5.55 -13.88
N GLY A 8 12.44 -5.30 -13.98
CA GLY A 8 13.51 -6.27 -13.79
C GLY A 8 13.63 -6.92 -12.41
N PRO A 9 14.66 -7.77 -12.20
CA PRO A 9 14.70 -8.72 -11.10
C PRO A 9 15.26 -8.07 -9.83
N ASP A 10 14.39 -7.80 -8.85
CA ASP A 10 14.80 -7.57 -7.46
C ASP A 10 14.79 -8.90 -6.70
N GLN A 11 15.92 -9.19 -6.05
CA GLN A 11 16.15 -10.40 -5.28
C GLN A 11 15.26 -10.44 -4.02
N GLY A 12 14.59 -11.57 -3.78
CA GLY A 12 14.28 -12.06 -2.43
C GLY A 12 12.92 -11.76 -1.79
N SER A 13 12.00 -11.05 -2.44
CA SER A 13 10.61 -10.94 -1.94
C SER A 13 9.65 -11.29 -3.07
N GLU A 14 8.72 -12.20 -2.78
CA GLU A 14 7.81 -12.86 -3.73
C GLU A 14 7.44 -12.01 -4.95
N SER A 15 7.95 -12.41 -6.12
CA SER A 15 7.77 -11.75 -7.41
C SER A 15 6.37 -11.97 -7.99
N PHE A 16 5.33 -11.85 -7.15
CA PHE A 16 3.96 -11.89 -7.65
C PHE A 16 3.61 -10.51 -8.23
N SER A 17 3.33 -10.49 -9.53
CA SER A 17 2.85 -9.30 -10.24
C SER A 17 1.52 -9.62 -10.90
N LEU A 18 0.58 -8.69 -10.81
CA LEU A 18 -0.67 -8.79 -11.55
C LEU A 18 -0.42 -8.36 -13.00
N TYR A 19 -0.89 -9.18 -13.93
CA TYR A 19 -0.91 -8.88 -15.35
C TYR A 19 -2.35 -8.75 -15.79
N ILE A 20 -2.68 -7.64 -16.44
CA ILE A 20 -4.00 -7.42 -17.02
C ILE A 20 -3.84 -7.44 -18.54
N LYS A 21 -4.50 -8.37 -19.20
CA LYS A 21 -4.63 -8.35 -20.67
C LYS A 21 -5.83 -7.47 -21.02
N LEU A 22 -5.58 -6.47 -21.84
CA LEU A 22 -6.61 -5.51 -22.27
C LEU A 22 -6.79 -5.64 -23.78
N ASP A 23 -7.97 -6.09 -24.17
CA ASP A 23 -8.36 -6.15 -25.57
C ASP A 23 -8.95 -4.81 -26.03
N TYR A 24 -8.93 -4.58 -27.34
CA TYR A 24 -9.56 -3.43 -27.94
C TYR A 24 -11.09 -3.48 -27.74
N PRO A 25 -11.78 -2.36 -27.44
CA PRO A 25 -11.27 -0.98 -27.37
C PRO A 25 -10.81 -0.53 -25.96
N VAL A 26 -10.88 -1.38 -24.94
CA VAL A 26 -10.55 -1.01 -23.55
C VAL A 26 -9.09 -0.59 -23.39
N SER A 27 -8.18 -1.16 -24.20
CA SER A 27 -6.78 -0.74 -24.27
C SER A 27 -6.57 0.72 -24.69
N LEU A 28 -7.58 1.37 -25.30
CA LEU A 28 -7.53 2.82 -25.55
C LEU A 28 -7.75 3.63 -24.28
N LEU A 29 -8.49 3.10 -23.31
CA LEU A 29 -8.83 3.76 -22.06
C LEU A 29 -7.75 3.56 -21.01
N ILE A 30 -7.25 2.34 -20.90
CA ILE A 30 -6.32 1.95 -19.85
C ILE A 30 -4.89 2.00 -20.39
N GLU A 31 -4.20 3.06 -20.00
CA GLU A 31 -2.79 3.28 -20.33
C GLU A 31 -1.86 2.48 -19.40
N GLU A 32 -0.62 2.29 -19.84
CA GLU A 32 0.41 1.58 -19.05
C GLU A 32 0.60 2.19 -17.65
N GLU A 33 0.59 3.52 -17.55
CA GLU A 33 0.71 4.24 -16.29
C GLU A 33 -0.39 3.87 -15.28
N PHE A 34 -1.63 3.72 -15.76
CA PHE A 34 -2.75 3.28 -14.93
C PHE A 34 -2.50 1.88 -14.36
N VAL A 35 -2.04 0.95 -15.21
CA VAL A 35 -1.74 -0.42 -14.80
C VAL A 35 -0.60 -0.45 -13.78
N ILE A 36 0.46 0.34 -14.00
CA ILE A 36 1.58 0.45 -13.08
C ILE A 36 1.11 0.93 -11.69
N LYS A 37 0.28 1.98 -11.63
CA LYS A 37 -0.29 2.48 -10.36
C LYS A 37 -1.11 1.41 -9.64
N LEU A 38 -1.96 0.68 -10.36
CA LEU A 38 -2.71 -0.44 -9.79
C LEU A 38 -1.81 -1.54 -9.23
N VAL A 39 -0.72 -1.88 -9.94
CA VAL A 39 0.25 -2.88 -9.46
C VAL A 39 0.93 -2.42 -8.17
N TYR A 40 1.30 -1.13 -8.06
CA TYR A 40 1.87 -0.60 -6.82
C TYR A 40 0.87 -0.63 -5.65
N ILE A 41 -0.38 -0.20 -5.88
CA ILE A 41 -1.47 -0.28 -4.89
C ILE A 41 -1.64 -1.73 -4.44
N PHE A 42 -1.73 -2.66 -5.38
CA PHE A 42 -1.87 -4.08 -5.08
C PHE A 42 -0.70 -4.62 -4.25
N LYS A 43 0.55 -4.33 -4.63
CA LYS A 43 1.74 -4.77 -3.88
C LYS A 43 1.73 -4.26 -2.45
N PHE A 44 1.31 -3.01 -2.24
CA PHE A 44 1.17 -2.44 -0.90
C PHE A 44 0.10 -3.18 -0.08
N LEU A 45 -1.10 -3.36 -0.63
CA LEU A 45 -2.20 -4.07 0.03
C LEU A 45 -1.83 -5.54 0.33
N TRP A 46 -1.15 -6.20 -0.60
CA TRP A 46 -0.64 -7.55 -0.43
C TRP A 46 0.33 -7.64 0.74
N LYS A 47 1.29 -6.70 0.82
CA LYS A 47 2.24 -6.62 1.93
C LYS A 47 1.54 -6.44 3.28
N LEU A 48 0.53 -5.57 3.36
CA LEU A 48 -0.27 -5.40 4.57
C LEU A 48 -0.97 -6.70 4.99
N LYS A 49 -1.58 -7.42 4.05
CA LYS A 49 -2.24 -8.70 4.33
C LYS A 49 -1.26 -9.81 4.73
N LYS A 50 -0.09 -9.85 4.11
CA LYS A 50 0.98 -10.78 4.47
C LYS A 50 1.45 -10.55 5.91
N ILE A 51 1.72 -9.30 6.28
CA ILE A 51 2.15 -8.95 7.65
C ILE A 51 1.05 -9.26 8.66
N GLU A 52 -0.21 -8.92 8.38
CA GLU A 52 -1.35 -9.29 9.23
C GLU A 52 -1.41 -10.79 9.49
N HIS A 53 -1.29 -11.60 8.42
CA HIS A 53 -1.31 -13.05 8.52
C HIS A 53 -0.14 -13.58 9.35
N LEU A 54 1.08 -13.06 9.14
CA LEU A 54 2.27 -13.44 9.91
C LEU A 54 2.13 -13.08 11.39
N ALA A 55 1.69 -11.86 11.70
CA ALA A 55 1.49 -11.39 13.07
C ALA A 55 0.43 -12.23 13.79
N GLY A 56 -0.69 -12.53 13.13
CA GLY A 56 -1.74 -13.40 13.66
C GLY A 56 -1.25 -14.82 13.94
N ARG A 57 -0.50 -15.41 13.00
CA ARG A 57 0.08 -16.76 13.16
C ARG A 57 1.06 -16.86 14.33
N LEU A 58 1.87 -15.82 14.53
CA LEU A 58 2.85 -15.73 15.61
C LEU A 58 2.28 -15.20 16.92
N ARG A 59 1.00 -14.81 16.94
CA ARG A 59 0.29 -14.22 18.09
C ARG A 59 0.92 -12.91 18.58
N GLU A 60 1.49 -12.13 17.67
CA GLU A 60 2.03 -10.80 17.94
C GLU A 60 0.91 -9.75 17.94
N LEU A 61 0.14 -9.70 19.02
CA LEU A 61 -1.08 -8.90 19.12
C LEU A 61 -0.85 -7.39 18.85
N LYS A 62 0.25 -6.81 19.33
CA LYS A 62 0.58 -5.39 19.10
C LYS A 62 0.68 -5.05 17.60
N TYR A 63 1.41 -5.87 16.85
CA TYR A 63 1.62 -5.64 15.42
C TYR A 63 0.40 -6.01 14.60
N PHE A 64 -0.34 -7.03 15.04
CA PHE A 64 -1.62 -7.38 14.45
C PHE A 64 -2.61 -6.21 14.54
N ASN A 65 -2.81 -5.65 15.74
CA ASN A 65 -3.70 -4.51 15.97
C ASN A 65 -3.25 -3.26 15.19
N PHE A 66 -1.94 -2.98 15.18
CA PHE A 66 -1.36 -1.90 14.39
C PHE A 66 -1.71 -2.04 12.90
N ILE A 67 -1.49 -3.23 12.32
CA ILE A 67 -1.77 -3.47 10.90
C ILE A 67 -3.26 -3.42 10.60
N GLN A 68 -4.12 -3.92 11.49
CA GLN A 68 -5.57 -3.79 11.32
C GLN A 68 -6.02 -2.33 11.29
N LYS A 69 -5.47 -1.49 12.17
CA LYS A 69 -5.76 -0.05 12.18
C LYS A 69 -5.28 0.63 10.89
N LEU A 70 -4.09 0.26 10.40
CA LEU A 70 -3.57 0.75 9.13
C LEU A 70 -4.45 0.32 7.95
N GLN A 71 -4.90 -0.93 7.92
CA GLN A 71 -5.83 -1.41 6.90
C GLN A 71 -7.17 -0.67 6.96
N PHE A 72 -7.71 -0.42 8.16
CA PHE A 72 -8.95 0.32 8.33
C PHE A 72 -8.86 1.72 7.74
N TYR A 73 -7.76 2.44 8.00
CA TYR A 73 -7.47 3.72 7.35
C TYR A 73 -7.40 3.59 5.82
N VAL A 74 -6.64 2.62 5.32
CA VAL A 74 -6.50 2.41 3.88
C VAL A 74 -7.84 2.15 3.20
N PHE A 75 -8.66 1.26 3.75
CA PHE A 75 -9.92 0.89 3.12
C PHE A 75 -11.01 1.95 3.27
N ASN A 76 -11.11 2.64 4.41
CA ASN A 76 -12.19 3.59 4.65
C ASN A 76 -11.85 5.01 4.20
N GLU A 77 -10.63 5.49 4.43
CA GLU A 77 -10.25 6.86 4.11
C GLU A 77 -9.57 7.00 2.75
N VAL A 78 -8.65 6.08 2.42
CA VAL A 78 -7.87 6.17 1.18
C VAL A 78 -8.64 5.62 -0.02
N ILE A 79 -9.14 4.39 0.10
CA ILE A 79 -9.85 3.68 -0.97
C ILE A 79 -11.35 3.95 -0.92
N GLY A 80 -11.96 4.04 0.26
CA GLY A 80 -13.40 4.21 0.43
C GLY A 80 -13.95 5.48 -0.23
N ASN A 81 -13.10 6.49 -0.40
CA ASN A 81 -13.42 7.73 -1.10
C ASN A 81 -13.20 7.66 -2.63
N PHE A 82 -12.90 6.49 -3.19
CA PHE A 82 -12.75 6.27 -4.63
C PHE A 82 -14.12 6.15 -5.30
N SER A 83 -14.77 7.29 -5.52
CA SER A 83 -15.92 7.39 -6.42
C SER A 83 -15.47 7.87 -7.80
N ILE A 84 -15.84 7.12 -8.84
CA ILE A 84 -15.73 7.56 -10.24
C ILE A 84 -17.13 8.03 -10.64
N GLU A 85 -17.27 9.34 -10.78
CA GLU A 85 -18.45 9.91 -11.42
C GLU A 85 -18.32 9.71 -12.93
N PHE A 86 -19.25 8.96 -13.51
CA PHE A 86 -19.36 8.84 -14.96
C PHE A 86 -20.19 10.02 -15.46
N PRO A 87 -19.64 10.89 -16.32
CA PRO A 87 -20.43 11.96 -16.91
C PRO A 87 -21.46 11.39 -17.88
N ASP A 88 -22.56 12.12 -18.08
CA ASP A 88 -23.59 11.75 -19.04
C ASP A 88 -22.98 11.59 -20.45
N PHE A 89 -23.46 10.59 -21.18
CA PHE A 89 -22.92 10.16 -22.49
C PHE A 89 -22.82 11.30 -23.51
N GLU A 90 -23.72 12.28 -23.46
CA GLU A 90 -23.72 13.44 -24.37
C GLU A 90 -22.54 14.40 -24.14
N SER A 91 -21.93 14.36 -22.95
CA SER A 91 -20.79 15.20 -22.55
C SER A 91 -19.49 14.42 -22.35
N PHE A 92 -19.49 13.11 -22.66
CA PHE A 92 -18.39 12.22 -22.32
C PHE A 92 -17.14 12.53 -23.13
N CYS A 93 -16.13 13.09 -22.45
CA CYS A 93 -14.80 13.30 -23.00
C CYS A 93 -13.83 12.24 -22.46
N PHE A 94 -13.33 11.38 -23.35
CA PHE A 94 -12.39 10.30 -23.02
C PHE A 94 -11.14 10.80 -22.29
N ASP A 95 -10.56 11.92 -22.72
CA ASP A 95 -9.34 12.46 -22.11
C ASP A 95 -9.59 12.98 -20.69
N VAL A 96 -10.74 13.62 -20.47
CA VAL A 96 -11.16 14.10 -19.14
C VAL A 96 -11.38 12.91 -18.20
N PHE A 97 -12.04 11.86 -18.68
CA PHE A 97 -12.26 10.64 -17.91
C PHE A 97 -10.93 9.97 -17.49
N LYS A 98 -10.00 9.79 -18.44
CA LYS A 98 -8.66 9.26 -18.16
C LYS A 98 -7.92 10.10 -17.13
N LYS A 99 -7.92 11.43 -17.29
CA LYS A 99 -7.25 12.34 -16.38
C LYS A 99 -7.85 12.27 -14.97
N ASN A 100 -9.17 12.16 -14.86
CA ASN A 100 -9.86 12.04 -13.59
C ASN A 100 -9.49 10.73 -12.87
N ILE A 101 -9.50 9.60 -13.59
CA ILE A 101 -9.08 8.31 -13.03
C ILE A 101 -7.63 8.35 -12.56
N ASN A 102 -6.71 8.85 -13.40
CA ASN A 102 -5.29 8.93 -13.04
C ASN A 102 -5.08 9.82 -11.81
N LYS A 103 -5.76 10.97 -11.74
CA LYS A 103 -5.73 11.86 -10.56
C LYS A 103 -6.23 11.16 -9.30
N ARG A 104 -7.26 10.32 -9.40
CA ARG A 104 -7.77 9.54 -8.26
C ARG A 104 -6.79 8.47 -7.82
N LEU A 105 -6.18 7.73 -8.76
CA LEU A 105 -5.12 6.76 -8.46
C LEU A 105 -3.90 7.43 -7.80
N ASP A 106 -3.51 8.63 -8.27
CA ASP A 106 -2.44 9.40 -7.64
C ASP A 106 -2.79 9.81 -6.21
N SER A 107 -4.06 10.15 -5.95
CA SER A 107 -4.56 10.44 -4.61
C SER A 107 -4.48 9.20 -3.70
N ILE A 108 -4.88 8.02 -4.22
CA ILE A 108 -4.75 6.76 -3.47
C ILE A 108 -3.28 6.50 -3.17
N MET A 109 -2.40 6.56 -4.18
CA MET A 109 -0.97 6.33 -4.01
C MET A 109 -0.37 7.26 -2.94
N LYS A 110 -0.73 8.55 -2.94
CA LYS A 110 -0.31 9.49 -1.89
C LYS A 110 -0.82 9.08 -0.51
N GLY A 111 -2.08 8.64 -0.40
CA GLY A 111 -2.67 8.20 0.87
C GLY A 111 -2.09 6.90 1.40
N LEU A 112 -1.70 5.97 0.53
CA LEU A 112 -1.03 4.70 0.91
C LEU A 112 0.41 4.94 1.37
N PHE A 113 1.16 5.73 0.60
CA PHE A 113 2.55 6.06 0.87
C PHE A 113 2.67 7.42 1.55
N ILE A 114 2.11 7.48 2.76
CA ILE A 114 2.24 8.62 3.67
C ILE A 114 3.72 8.99 3.75
N ASN A 115 4.02 10.28 3.59
CA ASN A 115 5.38 10.79 3.49
C ASN A 115 6.24 10.11 2.40
N THR A 116 5.78 10.19 1.15
CA THR A 116 6.38 9.56 -0.04
C THR A 116 7.85 9.92 -0.27
N ARG A 117 8.29 11.10 0.23
CA ARG A 117 9.68 11.57 0.10
C ARG A 117 10.68 10.78 0.95
N ALA A 118 10.24 10.28 2.10
CA ALA A 118 11.13 9.64 3.07
C ALA A 118 11.03 8.10 3.07
N LYS A 119 10.16 7.52 2.23
CA LYS A 119 9.90 6.06 2.14
C LYS A 119 9.63 5.38 3.51
N LYS A 120 9.20 6.15 4.52
CA LYS A 120 9.08 5.67 5.90
C LYS A 120 8.04 4.57 6.04
N THR A 121 6.93 4.67 5.32
CA THR A 121 5.91 3.62 5.27
C THR A 121 6.47 2.30 4.74
N GLU A 122 7.24 2.33 3.65
CA GLU A 122 7.86 1.13 3.08
C GLU A 122 8.89 0.52 4.02
N MET A 123 9.75 1.35 4.62
CA MET A 123 10.76 0.93 5.58
C MET A 123 10.12 0.29 6.81
N MET A 124 9.07 0.90 7.35
CA MET A 124 8.33 0.38 8.50
C MET A 124 7.70 -0.98 8.19
N LEU A 125 7.00 -1.13 7.06
CA LEU A 125 6.43 -2.41 6.66
C LEU A 125 7.51 -3.47 6.37
N PHE A 126 8.66 -3.07 5.82
CA PHE A 126 9.78 -3.98 5.57
C PHE A 126 10.43 -4.48 6.85
N SER A 127 10.75 -3.58 7.79
CA SER A 127 11.31 -3.95 9.10
C SER A 127 10.36 -4.88 9.85
N LEU A 128 9.06 -4.60 9.83
CA LEU A 128 8.07 -5.42 10.48
C LEU A 128 7.92 -6.81 9.84
N GLU A 129 7.86 -6.89 8.50
CA GLU A 129 7.83 -8.16 7.79
C GLU A 129 9.07 -9.01 8.13
N ARG A 130 10.26 -8.41 8.04
CA ARG A 130 11.53 -9.09 8.34
C ARG A 130 11.55 -9.64 9.77
N TYR A 131 11.16 -8.82 10.76
CA TYR A 131 11.07 -9.25 12.15
C TYR A 131 10.14 -10.46 12.33
N LEU A 132 8.95 -10.41 11.73
CA LEU A 132 7.98 -11.52 11.84
C LEU A 132 8.49 -12.79 11.14
N VAL A 133 9.17 -12.65 10.00
CA VAL A 133 9.78 -13.80 9.31
C VAL A 133 10.91 -14.41 10.16
N ASP A 134 11.81 -13.59 10.70
CA ASP A 134 12.93 -14.05 11.53
C ASP A 134 12.43 -14.70 12.83
N LYS A 135 11.36 -14.15 13.43
CA LYS A 135 10.67 -14.74 14.58
C LYS A 135 10.01 -16.08 14.24
N GLY A 136 9.35 -16.17 13.09
CA GLY A 136 8.71 -17.40 12.64
C GLY A 136 9.67 -18.53 12.25
N THR A 137 10.91 -18.20 11.90
CA THR A 137 11.96 -19.18 11.58
C THR A 137 12.77 -19.63 12.80
N SER A 138 12.37 -19.23 14.02
CA SER A 138 13.05 -19.55 15.29
C SER A 138 14.50 -19.08 15.36
N ASN A 139 14.83 -17.98 14.68
CA ASN A 139 16.14 -17.37 14.80
C ASN A 139 16.33 -16.86 16.26
N ARG A 140 17.43 -17.22 16.92
CA ARG A 140 17.58 -16.98 18.37
C ARG A 140 17.90 -15.53 18.74
N ASN A 141 18.27 -14.70 17.77
CA ASN A 141 18.70 -13.31 17.96
C ASN A 141 17.78 -12.32 17.22
N VAL A 142 16.46 -12.45 17.36
CA VAL A 142 15.52 -11.51 16.76
C VAL A 142 15.52 -10.22 17.58
N ASN A 143 16.09 -9.15 17.01
CA ASN A 143 16.06 -7.83 17.62
C ASN A 143 14.79 -7.07 17.18
N GLU A 144 14.02 -6.58 18.14
CA GLU A 144 12.84 -5.75 17.92
C GLU A 144 13.18 -4.25 17.73
N ASP A 145 14.36 -3.81 18.16
CA ASP A 145 14.75 -2.39 18.19
C ASP A 145 14.63 -1.72 16.81
N GLU A 146 14.93 -2.45 15.74
CA GLU A 146 14.82 -1.95 14.37
C GLU A 146 13.37 -1.67 13.97
N VAL A 147 12.43 -2.52 14.41
CA VAL A 147 11.00 -2.36 14.16
C VAL A 147 10.46 -1.18 14.95
N VAL A 148 10.79 -1.11 16.24
CA VAL A 148 10.37 -0.01 17.12
C VAL A 148 10.88 1.33 16.59
N ARG A 149 12.16 1.39 16.17
CA ARG A 149 12.72 2.61 15.55
C ARG A 149 11.98 3.00 14.28
N ALA A 150 11.74 2.04 13.37
CA ALA A 150 11.05 2.33 12.11
C ALA A 150 9.59 2.78 12.33
N LEU A 151 8.91 2.24 13.34
CA LEU A 151 7.55 2.64 13.73
C LEU A 151 7.53 4.02 14.38
N ASN A 152 8.46 4.31 15.27
CA ASN A 152 8.59 5.62 15.90
C ASN A 152 8.89 6.70 14.87
N ASP A 153 9.87 6.45 13.98
CA ASP A 153 10.15 7.32 12.84
C ASP A 153 8.88 7.57 12.01
N PHE A 154 8.13 6.52 11.66
CA PHE A 154 6.90 6.68 10.90
C PHE A 154 5.88 7.57 11.63
N CYS A 155 5.67 7.35 12.92
CA CYS A 155 4.71 8.11 13.72
C CYS A 155 5.13 9.58 13.88
N GLU A 156 6.41 9.86 14.12
CA GLU A 156 6.92 11.22 14.26
C GLU A 156 6.81 12.01 12.95
N TYR A 157 7.25 11.41 11.84
CA TYR A 157 7.25 12.06 10.53
C TYR A 157 5.85 12.23 9.94
N SER A 158 4.90 11.41 10.37
CA SER A 158 3.53 11.47 9.88
C SER A 158 2.61 12.28 10.82
N LYS A 159 3.06 12.66 12.01
CA LYS A 159 2.21 13.23 13.08
C LYS A 159 1.27 14.35 12.62
N GLY A 160 1.74 15.24 11.74
CA GLY A 160 0.92 16.31 11.16
C GLY A 160 -0.09 15.83 10.10
N GLU A 161 0.27 14.81 9.32
CA GLU A 161 -0.59 14.20 8.29
C GLU A 161 -1.63 13.22 8.90
N LEU A 162 -1.38 12.70 10.10
CA LEU A 162 -2.26 11.75 10.80
C LEU A 162 -3.37 12.43 11.62
N VAL A 163 -3.27 13.76 11.88
CA VAL A 163 -4.31 14.48 12.65
C VAL A 163 -5.63 14.48 11.89
N GLY A 164 -6.69 13.99 12.54
CA GLY A 164 -8.03 13.88 11.95
C GLY A 164 -8.27 12.60 11.14
N THR A 165 -7.30 11.67 11.12
CA THR A 165 -7.44 10.34 10.51
C THR A 165 -7.62 9.26 11.58
N TYR A 166 -8.04 8.06 11.19
CA TYR A 166 -8.08 6.86 12.04
C TYR A 166 -6.68 6.45 12.55
N LEU A 167 -5.60 7.03 12.01
CA LEU A 167 -4.24 6.80 12.46
C LEU A 167 -3.76 7.79 13.54
N PHE A 168 -4.58 8.75 13.98
CA PHE A 168 -4.16 9.77 14.96
C PHE A 168 -3.56 9.18 16.26
N ASN A 169 -4.09 8.03 16.70
CA ASN A 169 -3.63 7.30 17.88
C ASN A 169 -2.87 6.01 17.52
N LEU A 170 -2.07 6.00 16.45
CA LEU A 170 -1.39 4.77 16.02
C LEU A 170 -0.39 4.25 17.06
N GLN A 171 0.24 5.15 17.83
CA GLN A 171 1.20 4.81 18.87
C GLN A 171 0.58 4.01 20.03
N GLU A 172 -0.71 4.17 20.31
CA GLU A 172 -1.40 3.39 21.36
C GLU A 172 -1.48 1.90 21.02
N CYS A 173 -1.41 1.53 19.74
CA CYS A 173 -1.39 0.12 19.32
C CYS A 173 -0.03 -0.57 19.55
N LEU A 174 1.00 0.19 19.93
CA LEU A 174 2.36 -0.29 20.16
C LEU A 174 2.72 -0.44 21.64
N GLN A 175 1.82 -0.04 22.55
CA GLN A 175 1.92 -0.23 24.01
C GLN A 175 1.39 -1.61 24.42
#